data_AF-A0A7J3CU89-F1
#
_entry.id   AF-A0A7J3CU89-F1
#
_cell.length_a   1.000
_cell.length_b   1.000
_cell.length_c   1.000
_cell.angle_alpha   90.00
_cell.angle_beta   90.00
_cell.angle_gamma   90.00
#
_symmetry.space_group_name_H-M   'P 1'
#
loop_
_entity.id
_entity.type
_entity.pdbx_description
1 polymer ?
#
loop_
_entity_poly.entity_id
_entity_poly.type
_entity_poly.pdbx_seq_one_letter_code
_entity_poly.pdbx_strand_id
1 'polypeptide(L)'
;MRDKIIMLRKSLKIIFLLIFIFGSNFLFSVPIGSCTTLSNPGDTYTLTNPITSTSGTCLSITAPNVVLDCVGFSITGSNNSGSIAI
;
A
#
# COMPACT_ATOMS: atom_id res chain seq x y z
N MET A 1 -13.96 -33.34 32.11
CA MET A 1 -14.50 -32.14 31.41
C MET A 1 -13.75 -30.84 31.74
N ARG A 2 -13.19 -30.67 32.95
CA ARG A 2 -12.43 -29.48 33.35
C ARG A 2 -11.07 -29.31 32.63
N ASP A 3 -10.41 -30.40 32.26
CA ASP A 3 -9.05 -30.36 31.67
C ASP A 3 -9.05 -29.85 30.21
N LYS A 4 -10.10 -30.15 29.43
CA LYS A 4 -10.28 -29.63 28.06
C LYS A 4 -10.49 -28.12 28.02
N ILE A 5 -11.16 -27.56 29.02
CA ILE A 5 -11.41 -26.11 29.16
C ILE A 5 -10.12 -25.36 29.51
N ILE A 6 -9.24 -25.97 30.31
CA ILE A 6 -7.92 -25.41 30.66
C ILE A 6 -6.97 -25.45 29.45
N MET A 7 -6.99 -26.53 28.66
CA MET A 7 -6.27 -26.59 27.37
C MET A 7 -6.75 -25.52 26.38
N LEU A 8 -8.07 -25.31 26.26
CA LEU A 8 -8.64 -24.31 25.35
C LEU A 8 -8.20 -22.87 25.70
N ARG A 9 -8.17 -22.53 27.00
CA ARG A 9 -7.69 -21.21 27.47
C ARG A 9 -6.18 -21.04 27.33
N LYS A 10 -5.40 -22.12 27.42
CA LYS A 10 -3.93 -22.10 27.30
C LYS A 10 -3.50 -21.93 25.84
N SER A 11 -4.12 -22.67 24.92
CA SER A 11 -3.91 -22.54 23.48
C SER A 11 -4.33 -21.15 22.97
N LEU A 12 -5.39 -20.55 23.54
CA LEU A 12 -5.84 -19.20 23.15
C LEU A 12 -4.83 -18.10 23.49
N LYS A 13 -4.18 -18.18 24.66
CA LYS A 13 -3.11 -17.23 25.05
C LYS A 13 -1.83 -17.41 24.23
N ILE A 14 -1.48 -18.65 23.91
CA ILE A 14 -0.34 -18.96 23.05
C ILE A 14 -0.61 -18.47 21.62
N ILE A 15 -1.83 -18.62 21.11
CA ILE A 15 -2.22 -18.09 19.79
C ILE A 15 -2.17 -16.56 19.77
N PHE A 16 -2.65 -15.87 20.82
CA PHE A 16 -2.59 -14.40 20.88
C PHE A 16 -1.14 -13.88 20.98
N LEU A 17 -0.28 -14.57 21.73
CA LEU A 17 1.15 -14.28 21.82
C LEU A 17 1.87 -14.54 20.49
N LEU A 18 1.53 -15.63 19.79
CA LEU A 18 2.07 -15.95 18.48
C LEU A 18 1.58 -14.99 17.40
N ILE A 19 0.33 -14.53 17.42
CA ILE A 19 -0.19 -13.51 16.48
C ILE A 19 0.46 -12.15 16.72
N PHE A 20 0.91 -11.84 17.94
CA PHE A 20 1.65 -10.61 18.21
C PHE A 20 3.13 -10.70 17.78
N ILE A 21 3.73 -11.90 17.85
CA ILE A 21 5.12 -12.16 17.43
C ILE A 21 5.23 -12.40 15.92
N PHE A 22 4.26 -13.11 15.33
CA PHE A 22 4.09 -13.41 13.90
C PHE A 22 3.08 -12.47 13.23
N GLY A 23 2.67 -11.40 13.90
CA GLY A 23 1.96 -10.26 13.30
C GLY A 23 2.94 -9.50 12.43
N SER A 24 3.49 -10.20 11.44
CA SER A 24 4.39 -9.69 10.43
C SER A 24 3.80 -8.40 9.89
N ASN A 25 4.67 -7.41 9.67
CA ASN A 25 4.39 -6.21 8.90
C ASN A 25 3.83 -6.63 7.54
N PHE A 26 2.52 -6.78 7.46
CA PHE A 26 1.86 -7.05 6.22
C PHE A 26 2.02 -5.76 5.43
N LEU A 27 2.82 -5.79 4.35
CA LEU A 27 2.92 -4.68 3.43
C LEU A 27 1.58 -4.58 2.72
N PHE A 28 0.66 -3.82 3.32
CA PHE A 28 -0.60 -3.50 2.68
C PHE A 28 -0.30 -2.45 1.60
N SER A 29 -0.21 -2.91 0.36
CA SER A 29 -0.06 -2.02 -0.79
C SER A 29 -1.43 -1.71 -1.39
N VAL A 30 -1.65 -0.43 -1.70
CA VAL A 30 -2.84 0.08 -2.37
C VAL A 30 -2.62 0.01 -3.88
N PRO A 31 -3.33 -0.87 -4.62
CA PRO A 31 -3.16 -0.96 -6.06
C PRO A 31 -3.73 0.29 -6.75
N ILE A 32 -2.98 0.85 -7.71
CA ILE A 32 -3.41 1.97 -8.54
C ILE A 32 -3.15 1.69 -10.02
N GLY A 33 -4.13 2.00 -10.87
CA GLY A 33 -4.03 1.79 -12.32
C GLY A 33 -4.43 3.01 -13.15
N SER A 34 -4.66 4.15 -12.51
CA SER A 34 -5.15 5.38 -13.15
C SER A 34 -4.72 6.62 -12.38
N CYS A 35 -4.93 7.81 -12.96
CA CYS A 35 -4.75 9.10 -12.30
C CYS A 35 -5.51 9.15 -10.96
N THR A 36 -4.81 9.53 -9.89
CA THR A 36 -5.37 9.54 -8.53
C THR A 36 -4.53 10.39 -7.57
N THR A 37 -5.06 10.61 -6.38
CA THR A 37 -4.37 11.32 -5.29
C THR A 37 -3.95 10.33 -4.21
N LEU A 38 -2.68 10.37 -3.83
CA LEU A 38 -2.07 9.54 -2.80
C LEU A 38 -2.05 10.34 -1.50
N SER A 39 -3.12 10.21 -0.72
CA SER A 39 -3.41 11.05 0.45
C SER A 39 -3.25 10.34 1.79
N ASN A 40 -2.86 9.07 1.80
CA ASN A 40 -2.71 8.33 3.04
C ASN A 40 -1.23 8.31 3.47
N PRO A 41 -0.90 8.81 4.67
CA PRO A 41 0.48 8.86 5.13
C PRO A 41 1.02 7.46 5.43
N GLY A 42 2.23 7.16 4.97
CA GLY A 42 2.89 5.87 5.21
C GLY A 42 2.45 4.74 4.30
N ASP A 43 1.46 4.95 3.43
CA ASP A 43 0.97 3.91 2.53
C ASP A 43 1.95 3.66 1.37
N THR A 44 2.01 2.39 0.95
CA THR A 44 2.63 1.99 -0.31
C THR A 44 1.56 1.88 -1.37
N TYR A 45 1.73 2.56 -2.50
CA TYR A 45 0.86 2.46 -3.66
C TYR A 45 1.58 1.74 -4.78
N THR A 46 1.03 0.63 -5.26
CA THR A 46 1.64 -0.19 -6.31
C THR A 46 0.91 -0.01 -7.63
N LEU A 47 1.65 0.27 -8.70
CA LEU A 47 1.08 0.33 -10.05
C LEU A 47 0.63 -1.06 -10.51
N THR A 48 -0.57 -1.15 -11.06
CA THR A 48 -1.09 -2.35 -11.73
C THR A 48 -1.09 -2.22 -13.25
N ASN A 49 -0.90 -1.00 -13.78
CA ASN A 49 -0.92 -0.67 -15.20
C ASN A 49 -0.04 0.56 -15.47
N PRO A 50 0.46 0.76 -16.71
CA PRO A 50 1.05 2.02 -17.12
C PRO A 50 0.05 3.17 -16.99
N ILE A 51 0.50 4.32 -16.51
CA ILE A 51 -0.31 5.53 -16.38
C ILE A 51 0.18 6.56 -17.39
N THR A 52 -0.72 7.12 -18.19
CA THR A 52 -0.40 8.18 -19.16
C THR A 52 -1.28 9.40 -18.91
N SER A 53 -0.67 10.53 -18.55
CA SER A 53 -1.33 11.83 -18.45
C SER A 53 -1.32 12.54 -19.80
N THR A 54 -2.49 12.88 -20.31
CA THR A 54 -2.63 13.62 -21.57
C THR A 54 -2.67 15.15 -21.37
N SER A 55 -2.94 15.62 -20.15
CA SER A 55 -2.94 17.03 -19.78
C SER A 55 -3.06 17.22 -18.26
N GLY A 56 -2.27 18.14 -17.69
CA GLY A 56 -2.34 18.50 -16.26
C GLY A 56 -1.74 17.46 -15.31
N THR A 57 -1.97 17.68 -14.01
CA THR A 57 -1.48 16.80 -12.93
C THR A 57 -2.38 15.55 -12.82
N CYS A 58 -1.84 14.38 -13.18
CA CYS A 58 -2.55 13.10 -13.12
C CYS A 58 -2.35 12.37 -11.77
N LEU A 59 -1.15 12.45 -11.19
CA LEU A 59 -0.83 11.88 -9.88
C LEU A 59 -0.46 13.01 -8.92
N SER A 60 -1.11 13.04 -7.75
CA SER A 60 -0.82 14.03 -6.70
C SER A 60 -0.52 13.31 -5.40
N ILE A 61 0.68 13.50 -4.86
CA ILE A 61 1.07 12.94 -3.56
C ILE A 61 0.91 14.05 -2.53
N THR A 62 -0.10 13.91 -1.66
CA THR A 62 -0.46 14.95 -0.68
C THR A 62 -0.14 14.57 0.76
N ALA A 63 0.27 13.31 1.00
CA ALA A 63 0.63 12.81 2.32
C ALA A 63 2.13 12.53 2.47
N PRO A 64 2.66 12.66 3.70
CA PRO A 64 4.06 12.32 3.98
C PRO A 64 4.29 10.80 3.98
N ASN A 65 5.54 10.40 3.72
CA ASN A 65 6.01 9.01 3.80
C ASN A 65 5.25 8.04 2.85
N VAL A 66 4.72 8.54 1.74
CA VAL A 66 4.12 7.71 0.69
C VAL A 66 5.22 7.01 -0.10
N VAL A 67 5.06 5.70 -0.33
CA VAL A 67 5.89 4.93 -1.26
C VAL A 67 5.10 4.69 -2.53
N LEU A 68 5.63 5.08 -3.68
CA LEU A 68 5.08 4.76 -5.00
C LEU A 68 5.93 3.66 -5.65
N ASP A 69 5.39 2.45 -5.72
CA ASP A 69 6.05 1.29 -6.32
C ASP A 69 5.52 1.05 -7.73
N CYS A 70 6.37 1.29 -8.73
CA CYS A 70 5.99 1.17 -10.13
C CYS A 70 5.95 -0.27 -10.63
N VAL A 71 6.59 -1.24 -9.98
CA VAL A 71 6.62 -2.67 -10.37
C VAL A 71 6.88 -2.90 -11.87
N GLY A 72 7.74 -2.07 -12.48
CA GLY A 72 8.09 -2.16 -13.90
C GLY A 72 7.10 -1.49 -14.87
N PHE A 73 6.03 -0.87 -14.39
CA PHE A 73 5.15 -0.02 -15.19
C PHE A 73 5.68 1.40 -15.33
N SER A 74 5.35 2.07 -16.44
CA SER A 74 5.74 3.45 -16.71
C SER A 74 4.65 4.44 -16.29
N ILE A 75 5.08 5.60 -15.81
CA ILE A 75 4.28 6.81 -15.73
C ILE A 75 4.77 7.71 -16.85
N THR A 76 3.87 8.14 -17.73
CA THR A 76 4.14 9.05 -18.84
C THR A 76 3.24 10.27 -18.77
N GLY A 77 3.76 11.43 -19.15
CA GLY A 77 3.05 12.69 -19.14
C GLY A 77 3.26 13.47 -20.43
N SER A 78 2.21 14.14 -20.89
CA SER A 78 2.29 15.05 -22.02
C SER A 78 3.00 16.34 -21.59
N ASN A 79 4.23 16.53 -22.05
CA ASN A 79 4.96 17.77 -21.87
C ASN A 79 4.27 18.90 -22.64
N ASN A 80 3.79 19.91 -21.92
CA ASN A 80 3.52 21.21 -22.51
C ASN A 80 4.79 22.07 -22.41
N SER A 81 5.07 22.91 -23.41
CA SER A 81 6.28 23.75 -23.45
C SER A 81 6.49 24.48 -22.10
N GLY A 82 7.62 24.21 -21.44
CA GLY A 82 7.98 24.82 -20.16
C GLY A 82 7.59 24.02 -18.90
N SER A 83 7.00 22.84 -19.04
CA SER A 83 6.73 21.92 -17.92
C SER A 83 7.64 20.69 -18.01
N ILE A 84 8.12 20.20 -16.85
CA ILE A 84 8.70 18.86 -16.74
C ILE A 84 7.52 17.93 -16.43
N ALA A 85 6.99 17.26 -17.45
CA ALA A 85 6.03 16.18 -17.28
C ALA A 85 6.77 14.85 -17.20
N ILE A 86 6.42 14.07 -16.18
CA ILE A 86 6.75 12.64 -16.08
C ILE A 86 5.53 11.87 -16.51
#